data_AF-A0A6P2CUA6-F1
#
_entry.id   AF-A0A6P2CUA6-F1
#
_cell.length_a   1.000
_cell.length_b   1.000
_cell.length_c   1.000
_cell.angle_alpha   90.00
_cell.angle_beta   90.00
_cell.angle_gamma   90.00
#
_symmetry.space_group_name_H-M   'P 1'
#
loop_
_entity.id
_entity.type
_entity.pdbx_description
1 polymer ?
#
loop_
_entity_poly.entity_id
_entity_poly.type
_entity_poly.pdbx_seq_one_letter_code
_entity_poly.pdbx_strand_id
1 'polypeptide(L)'
;MTFQDKLKELLQAKNWNSKDLADHSGIPYPTCKSYFLKDPNKRRLPSYGHAVLICAALGTSLDTFKDCDEFRSDSTGSPSQ
;
A
#
# COMPACT_ATOMS: atom_id res chain seq x y z
N MET A 1 11.25 1.26 -5.12
CA MET A 1 10.59 1.77 -3.88
C MET A 1 9.63 0.70 -3.38
N THR A 2 9.32 0.59 -2.08
CA THR A 2 8.33 -0.41 -1.61
C THR A 2 6.96 0.23 -1.41
N PHE A 3 5.89 -0.57 -1.43
CA PHE A 3 4.53 -0.09 -1.15
C PHE A 3 4.45 0.65 0.19
N GLN A 4 5.08 0.10 1.21
CA GLN A 4 5.13 0.70 2.54
C GLN A 4 5.81 2.08 2.52
N ASP A 5 6.91 2.20 1.79
CA ASP A 5 7.67 3.45 1.69
C ASP A 5 6.84 4.53 0.99
N LYS A 6 6.19 4.16 -0.13
CA LYS A 6 5.28 5.06 -0.85
C LYS A 6 4.07 5.46 -0.04
N LEU A 7 3.48 4.51 0.68
CA LEU A 7 2.36 4.77 1.57
C LEU A 7 2.76 5.73 2.70
N LYS A 8 3.95 5.57 3.29
CA LYS A 8 4.47 6.50 4.31
C LYS A 8 4.68 7.90 3.75
N GLU A 9 5.27 8.03 2.56
CA GLU A 9 5.47 9.32 1.89
C GLU A 9 4.14 10.05 1.68
N LEU A 10 3.13 9.35 1.16
CA LEU A 10 1.79 9.90 0.94
C LEU A 10 1.10 10.33 2.24
N LEU A 11 1.27 9.54 3.31
CA LEU A 11 0.75 9.89 4.62
C LEU A 11 1.46 11.10 5.22
N GLN A 12 2.79 11.18 5.12
CA GLN A 12 3.55 12.33 5.58
C GLN A 12 3.19 13.61 4.84
N ALA A 13 2.97 13.54 3.52
CA ALA A 13 2.50 14.67 2.72
C ALA A 13 1.16 15.23 3.24
N LYS A 14 0.33 14.39 3.85
CA LYS A 14 -0.95 14.78 4.48
C LYS A 14 -0.87 15.02 5.99
N ASN A 15 0.30 14.86 6.62
CA ASN A 15 0.44 14.82 8.08
C ASN A 15 -0.45 13.74 8.75
N TRP A 16 -0.61 12.60 8.09
CA TRP A 16 -1.44 11.48 8.56
C TRP A 16 -0.59 10.34 9.13
N ASN A 17 -1.17 9.61 10.08
CA ASN A 17 -0.59 8.41 10.65
C ASN A 17 -1.38 7.16 10.20
N SER A 18 -0.94 5.97 10.60
CA SER A 18 -1.66 4.71 10.32
C SER A 18 -3.07 4.67 10.92
N LYS A 19 -3.32 5.45 11.98
CA LYS A 19 -4.65 5.61 12.58
C LYS A 19 -5.55 6.45 11.69
N ASP A 20 -5.08 7.59 11.20
CA ASP A 20 -5.83 8.45 10.29
C ASP A 20 -6.11 7.73 8.97
N LEU A 21 -5.14 6.95 8.47
CA LEU A 21 -5.38 6.08 7.32
C LEU A 21 -6.55 5.12 7.57
N ALA A 22 -6.61 4.48 8.73
CA ALA A 22 -7.69 3.55 9.08
C ALA A 22 -9.05 4.28 9.16
N ASP A 23 -9.08 5.47 9.75
CA ASP A 23 -10.27 6.31 9.88
C ASP A 23 -10.80 6.74 8.50
N HIS A 24 -9.92 7.24 7.63
CA HIS A 24 -10.30 7.74 6.30
C HIS A 24 -10.55 6.64 5.26
N SER A 25 -9.83 5.52 5.31
CA SER A 25 -9.99 4.42 4.35
C SER A 25 -11.09 3.42 4.73
N GLY A 26 -11.58 3.46 5.97
CA GLY A 26 -12.50 2.46 6.51
C GLY A 26 -11.87 1.08 6.71
N ILE A 27 -10.55 0.95 6.52
CA ILE A 27 -9.82 -0.29 6.74
C ILE A 27 -9.53 -0.42 8.25
N PRO A 28 -9.70 -1.61 8.85
CA PRO A 28 -9.38 -1.81 10.26
C PRO A 28 -7.94 -1.41 10.59
N TYR A 29 -7.74 -0.64 11.66
CA TYR A 29 -6.42 -0.24 12.15
C TYR A 29 -5.38 -1.38 12.26
N PRO A 30 -5.68 -2.60 12.77
CA PRO A 30 -4.69 -3.69 12.80
C PRO A 30 -4.25 -4.11 11.39
N THR A 31 -5.14 -4.04 10.41
CA THR A 31 -4.84 -4.29 9.00
C THR A 31 -3.93 -3.19 8.45
N CYS A 32 -4.27 -1.92 8.67
CA CYS A 32 -3.41 -0.80 8.29
C CYS A 32 -2.01 -0.92 8.91
N LYS A 33 -1.92 -1.25 10.21
CA LYS A 33 -0.65 -1.45 10.93
C LYS A 33 0.19 -2.57 10.32
N SER A 34 -0.46 -3.61 9.80
CA SER A 34 0.23 -4.75 9.15
C SER A 34 0.96 -4.34 7.87
N TYR A 35 0.55 -3.25 7.20
CA TYR A 35 1.24 -2.68 6.03
C TYR A 35 2.53 -1.95 6.39
N PHE A 36 2.68 -1.55 7.66
CA PHE A 36 3.86 -0.83 8.15
C PHE A 36 4.83 -1.71 8.93
N LEU A 37 4.63 -3.03 8.94
CA LEU A 37 5.57 -3.96 9.57
C LEU A 37 6.93 -3.88 8.86
N LYS A 38 8.01 -3.81 9.66
CA LYS A 38 9.38 -3.78 9.14
C LYS A 38 9.83 -5.13 8.57
N ASP A 39 9.22 -6.21 9.04
CA ASP A 39 9.56 -7.57 8.62
C ASP A 39 8.79 -7.91 7.32
N PRO A 40 9.48 -8.12 6.19
CA PRO A 40 8.83 -8.35 4.90
C PRO A 40 8.08 -9.70 4.84
N ASN A 41 8.46 -10.69 5.66
CA ASN A 41 7.77 -11.99 5.71
C ASN A 41 6.45 -11.92 6.51
N LYS A 42 6.33 -10.94 7.40
CA LYS A 42 5.10 -10.68 8.18
C LYS A 42 4.29 -9.52 7.64
N ARG A 43 4.88 -8.69 6.78
CA ARG A 43 4.22 -7.56 6.12
C ARG A 43 3.17 -8.10 5.16
N ARG A 44 1.92 -7.68 5.37
CA ARG A 44 0.85 -7.96 4.41
C ARG A 44 0.86 -6.90 3.33
N LEU A 45 0.48 -7.28 2.12
CA LEU A 45 0.12 -6.34 1.07
C LEU A 45 -1.39 -6.06 1.15
N PRO A 46 -1.84 -4.85 0.78
CA PRO A 46 -3.26 -4.62 0.63
C PRO A 46 -3.80 -5.46 -0.52
N SER A 47 -4.96 -6.07 -0.30
CA SER A 47 -5.75 -6.62 -1.42
C SER A 47 -6.20 -5.48 -2.33
N TYR A 48 -6.56 -5.80 -3.58
CA TYR A 48 -7.01 -4.80 -4.56
C TYR A 48 -8.10 -3.86 -4.01
N GLY A 49 -9.11 -4.40 -3.31
CA GLY A 49 -10.15 -3.59 -2.67
C GLY A 49 -9.61 -2.62 -1.61
N HIS A 50 -8.66 -3.05 -0.79
CA HIS A 50 -8.01 -2.16 0.17
C HIS A 50 -7.13 -1.12 -0.51
N ALA A 51 -6.44 -1.47 -1.61
CA ALA A 51 -5.66 -0.51 -2.38
C ALA A 51 -6.56 0.60 -2.95
N VAL A 52 -7.75 0.26 -3.46
CA VAL A 52 -8.75 1.24 -3.92
C VAL A 52 -9.20 2.15 -2.78
N LEU A 53 -9.48 1.61 -1.59
CA LEU A 53 -9.88 2.41 -0.42
C LEU A 53 -8.76 3.34 0.08
N ILE A 54 -7.52 2.86 0.11
CA ILE A 54 -6.34 3.66 0.46
C ILE A 54 -6.16 4.79 -0.55
N CYS A 55 -6.27 4.48 -1.85
CA CYS A 55 -6.21 5.47 -2.91
C CYS A 55 -7.29 6.54 -2.77
N ALA A 56 -8.54 6.13 -2.52
CA ALA A 56 -9.66 7.04 -2.30
C ALA A 56 -9.43 7.96 -1.09
N ALA A 57 -8.97 7.41 0.04
CA ALA A 57 -8.65 8.18 1.25
C ALA A 57 -7.51 9.19 1.02
N LEU A 58 -6.47 8.77 0.30
CA LEU A 58 -5.33 9.61 -0.02
C LEU A 58 -5.61 10.58 -1.18
N GLY A 59 -6.74 10.44 -1.88
CA GLY A 59 -7.06 11.23 -3.07
C GLY A 59 -6.09 10.97 -4.22
N THR A 60 -5.60 9.74 -4.34
CA THR A 60 -4.65 9.32 -5.37
C THR A 60 -5.17 8.15 -6.20
N SER A 61 -4.47 7.80 -7.28
CA SER A 61 -4.79 6.66 -8.14
C SER A 61 -3.89 5.47 -7.85
N LEU A 62 -4.35 4.25 -8.18
CA LEU A 62 -3.59 3.00 -8.05
C LEU A 62 -2.26 3.04 -8.82
N ASP A 63 -2.18 3.85 -9.89
CA ASP A 63 -0.97 4.12 -10.65
C ASP A 63 0.20 4.63 -9.78
N THR A 64 -0.10 5.26 -8.64
CA THR A 64 0.90 5.71 -7.66
C THR A 64 1.74 4.57 -7.09
N PHE A 65 1.18 3.36 -7.06
CA PHE A 65 1.84 2.18 -6.52
C PHE A 65 2.46 1.30 -7.63
N LYS A 66 2.34 1.65 -8.91
CA LYS A 66 2.87 0.81 -10.02
C LYS A 66 4.38 0.62 -9.99
N ASP A 67 5.10 1.61 -9.46
CA ASP A 67 6.56 1.58 -9.33
C ASP A 67 7.01 0.89 -8.02
N CYS A 68 6.06 0.48 -7.18
CA CYS A 68 6.38 -0.28 -5.99
C CYS A 68 6.80 -1.70 -6.38
N ASP A 69 7.89 -2.18 -5.79
CA ASP A 69 8.50 -3.48 -6.08
C ASP A 69 7.49 -4.63 -6.06
N GLU A 70 6.57 -4.60 -5.09
CA GLU A 70 5.53 -5.61 -4.90
C GLU A 70 4.44 -5.61 -5.99
N PHE A 71 4.26 -4.50 -6.70
CA PHE A 71 3.28 -4.35 -7.78
C PHE A 71 3.93 -4.40 -9.16
N ARG A 72 5.26 -4.36 -9.21
CA ARG A 72 6.05 -4.40 -10.45
C ARG A 72 6.19 -5.83 -11.02
N SER A 73 5.82 -6.86 -10.26
CA SER A 73 5.78 -8.26 -10.75
C SER A 73 4.53 -8.55 -11.59
N ASP A 74 4.46 -7.96 -12.77
CA ASP A 74 3.82 -8.56 -13.97
C ASP A 74 4.32 -7.86 -15.24
N SER A 75 5.61 -8.00 -15.54
CA SER A 75 6.15 -7.70 -16.88
C SER A 75 7.29 -8.62 -17.32
N THR A 76 7.60 -9.66 -16.54
CA THR A 76 8.40 -10.79 -17.02
C THR A 76 7.53 -12.03 -17.00
N GLY A 77 6.51 -12.01 -17.86
CA GLY A 77 5.99 -13.25 -18.43
C GLY A 77 7.10 -13.88 -19.27
N SER A 78 7.82 -14.82 -18.67
CA SER A 78 8.49 -15.88 -19.42
C SER A 78 8.05 -17.21 -18.80
N PRO A 79 7.01 -17.86 -19.32
CA PRO A 79 6.87 -19.30 -19.14
C PRO A 79 7.96 -19.95 -19.99
N SER A 80 9.15 -20.15 -19.41
CA SER A 80 10.12 -21.06 -19.99
C SER A 80 9.81 -22.45 -19.47
N GLN A 81 9.09 -23.20 -20.30
CA GLN A 81 9.06 -24.66 -20.27
C GLN A 81 10.47 -25.25 -20.36
#